data_AF-A0A1G1KXY1-F1
#
_entry.id   AF-A0A1G1KXY1-F1
#
_cell.length_a   1.000
_cell.length_b   1.000
_cell.length_c   1.000
_cell.angle_alpha   90.00
_cell.angle_beta   90.00
_cell.angle_gamma   90.00
#
_symmetry.space_group_name_H-M   'P 1'
#
loop_
_entity.id
_entity.type
_entity.pdbx_description
1 polymer ?
#
loop_
_entity_poly.entity_id
_entity_poly.type
_entity_poly.pdbx_seq_one_letter_code
_entity_poly.pdbx_strand_id
1 'polypeptide(L)'
;MKKNHKKTEKTSLVFKNQNELAELFDVDVRTVQRWIRDGLPRTEKGFYDLAQIVSWWKKRNDERFKNDPEKKWNHEHARWRALLRKLQYKVKAGELIPREEVESEWLSILTTVKKKLLNLGPRIAPQVVGQEIHVVEKIITENVRDLLNAMTLDSDKNTAAKEITNNTEQSEEQTP
;
A
#
# COMPACT_ATOMS: atom_id res chain seq x y z
N MET A 1 -49.73 -3.31 26.24
CA MET A 1 -48.33 -2.99 26.63
C MET A 1 -47.42 -3.18 25.42
N LYS A 2 -46.71 -2.11 25.05
CA LYS A 2 -45.85 -2.00 23.86
C LYS A 2 -44.59 -2.85 24.04
N LYS A 3 -44.24 -3.67 23.05
CA LYS A 3 -42.87 -4.20 22.90
C LYS A 3 -42.40 -3.97 21.47
N ASN A 4 -41.68 -2.86 21.32
CA ASN A 4 -40.86 -2.53 20.17
C ASN A 4 -39.83 -3.64 19.93
N HIS A 5 -39.93 -4.37 18.82
CA HIS A 5 -38.79 -5.05 18.24
C HIS A 5 -38.44 -4.31 16.95
N LYS A 6 -37.28 -3.65 16.99
CA LYS A 6 -36.66 -2.92 15.88
C LYS A 6 -36.76 -3.76 14.60
N LYS A 7 -37.61 -3.31 13.69
CA LYS A 7 -37.63 -3.78 12.31
C LYS A 7 -36.29 -3.37 11.72
N THR A 8 -35.37 -4.31 11.58
CA THR A 8 -34.14 -4.13 10.82
C THR A 8 -34.56 -3.82 9.39
N GLU A 9 -34.51 -2.54 9.03
CA GLU A 9 -34.62 -2.10 7.65
C GLU A 9 -33.43 -2.70 6.90
N LYS A 10 -33.67 -3.85 6.25
CA LYS A 10 -32.83 -4.27 5.14
C LYS A 10 -33.01 -3.17 4.10
N THR A 11 -32.05 -2.25 4.02
CA THR A 11 -31.98 -1.24 2.98
C THR A 11 -31.79 -1.97 1.66
N SER A 12 -32.89 -2.41 1.06
CA SER A 12 -32.92 -3.05 -0.25
C SER A 12 -32.55 -1.97 -1.26
N LEU A 13 -31.30 -2.00 -1.73
CA LEU A 13 -30.86 -1.16 -2.83
C LEU A 13 -31.48 -1.76 -4.09
N VAL A 14 -32.60 -1.19 -4.51
CA VAL A 14 -33.41 -1.64 -5.64
C VAL A 14 -33.11 -0.74 -6.82
N PHE A 15 -32.58 -1.30 -7.90
CA PHE A 15 -32.26 -0.58 -9.12
C PHE A 15 -33.44 -0.58 -10.08
N LYS A 16 -33.69 0.59 -10.68
CA LYS A 16 -34.81 0.79 -11.59
C LYS A 16 -34.47 0.37 -13.01
N ASN A 17 -33.24 0.65 -13.42
CA ASN A 17 -32.80 0.48 -14.80
C ASN A 17 -31.53 -0.37 -14.94
N GLN A 18 -31.34 -0.95 -16.12
CA GLN A 18 -30.14 -1.74 -16.46
C GLN A 18 -28.86 -0.90 -16.46
N ASN A 19 -28.96 0.40 -16.77
CA ASN A 19 -27.82 1.32 -16.78
C ASN A 19 -27.32 1.62 -15.36
N GLU A 20 -28.23 1.85 -14.41
CA GLU A 20 -27.87 2.03 -12.99
C GLU A 20 -27.17 0.79 -12.43
N LEU A 21 -27.64 -0.40 -12.85
CA LEU A 21 -27.02 -1.66 -12.47
C LEU A 21 -25.64 -1.82 -13.13
N ALA A 22 -25.48 -1.41 -14.39
CA ALA A 22 -24.22 -1.46 -15.12
C ALA A 22 -23.14 -0.56 -14.48
N GLU A 23 -23.51 0.66 -14.11
CA GLU A 23 -22.61 1.62 -13.45
C GLU A 23 -22.13 1.13 -12.07
N LEU A 24 -23.02 0.56 -11.26
CA LEU A 24 -22.65 0.06 -9.93
C LEU A 24 -21.64 -1.10 -10.01
N PHE A 25 -21.85 -2.00 -10.97
CA PHE A 25 -21.01 -3.18 -11.14
C PHE A 25 -19.78 -2.93 -12.02
N ASP A 26 -19.60 -1.71 -12.52
CA ASP A 26 -18.53 -1.31 -13.43
C ASP A 26 -18.46 -2.25 -14.67
N VAL A 27 -19.63 -2.53 -15.26
CA VAL A 27 -19.78 -3.42 -16.41
C VAL A 27 -20.56 -2.76 -17.53
N ASP A 28 -20.34 -3.20 -18.77
CA ASP A 28 -21.13 -2.74 -19.91
C ASP A 28 -22.59 -3.22 -19.84
N VAL A 29 -23.53 -2.43 -20.35
CA VAL A 29 -24.97 -2.73 -20.38
C VAL A 29 -25.26 -4.06 -21.10
N ARG A 30 -24.45 -4.44 -22.12
CA ARG A 30 -24.58 -5.75 -22.81
C ARG A 30 -24.30 -6.92 -21.86
N THR A 31 -23.43 -6.73 -20.88
CA THR A 31 -23.13 -7.73 -19.84
C THR A 31 -24.34 -7.96 -18.96
N VAL A 32 -25.05 -6.88 -18.59
CA VAL A 32 -26.32 -6.95 -17.84
C VAL A 32 -27.40 -7.65 -18.68
N GLN A 33 -27.52 -7.35 -19.97
CA GLN A 33 -28.46 -8.04 -20.87
C GLN A 33 -28.17 -9.54 -20.99
N ARG A 34 -26.90 -9.91 -21.04
CA ARG A 34 -26.48 -11.31 -20.99
C ARG A 34 -26.91 -11.97 -19.68
N TRP A 35 -26.75 -11.30 -18.54
CA TRP A 35 -27.20 -11.85 -17.26
C TRP A 35 -28.72 -12.06 -17.21
N ILE A 36 -29.49 -11.16 -17.81
CA ILE A 36 -30.94 -11.32 -17.93
C ILE A 36 -31.28 -12.58 -18.73
N ARG A 37 -30.57 -12.83 -19.84
CA ARG A 37 -30.71 -14.08 -20.62
C ARG A 37 -30.31 -15.32 -19.82
N ASP A 38 -29.32 -15.19 -18.95
CA ASP A 38 -28.85 -16.25 -18.06
C ASP A 38 -29.76 -16.46 -16.83
N GLY A 39 -30.86 -15.69 -16.70
CA GLY A 39 -31.87 -15.86 -15.65
C GLY A 39 -31.69 -14.96 -14.42
N LEU A 40 -31.18 -13.73 -14.59
CA LEU A 40 -31.08 -12.74 -13.51
C LEU A 40 -32.45 -12.53 -12.82
N PRO A 41 -32.54 -12.64 -11.48
CA PRO A 41 -33.80 -12.46 -10.76
C PRO A 41 -34.30 -11.01 -10.90
N ARG A 42 -35.55 -10.89 -11.34
CA ARG A 42 -36.25 -9.62 -11.51
C ARG A 42 -37.51 -9.64 -10.64
N THR A 43 -37.78 -8.55 -9.94
CA THR A 43 -39.02 -8.40 -9.16
C THR A 43 -40.21 -8.25 -10.13
N GLU A 44 -41.43 -8.58 -9.70
CA GLU A 44 -42.66 -8.48 -10.52
C GLU A 44 -42.87 -7.10 -11.17
N LYS A 45 -42.39 -6.04 -10.52
CA LYS A 45 -42.42 -4.65 -11.01
C LYS A 45 -41.29 -4.30 -11.98
N GLY A 46 -40.46 -5.26 -12.35
CA GLY A 46 -39.35 -5.07 -13.27
C GLY A 46 -38.06 -4.52 -12.65
N PHE A 47 -37.97 -4.45 -11.32
CA PHE A 47 -36.82 -3.94 -10.58
C PHE A 47 -35.76 -4.99 -10.26
N TYR A 48 -34.52 -4.55 -10.05
CA TYR A 48 -33.39 -5.41 -9.68
C TYR A 48 -33.01 -5.19 -8.21
N ASP A 49 -33.17 -6.21 -7.38
CA ASP A 49 -32.78 -6.17 -5.98
C ASP A 49 -31.33 -6.68 -5.83
N LEU A 50 -30.44 -5.86 -5.28
CA LEU A 50 -29.04 -6.22 -5.07
C LEU A 50 -28.88 -7.53 -4.31
N ALA A 51 -29.71 -7.79 -3.29
CA ALA A 51 -29.61 -8.99 -2.48
C ALA A 51 -29.94 -10.27 -3.29
N GLN A 52 -30.91 -10.17 -4.20
CA GLN A 52 -31.28 -11.26 -5.09
C GLN A 52 -30.23 -11.48 -6.17
N ILE A 53 -29.66 -10.40 -6.71
CA ILE A 53 -28.57 -10.47 -7.70
C ILE A 53 -27.34 -11.15 -7.09
N VAL A 54 -26.93 -10.75 -5.88
CA VAL A 54 -25.75 -11.34 -5.21
C VAL A 54 -25.97 -12.82 -4.89
N SER A 55 -27.16 -13.21 -4.43
CA SER A 55 -27.46 -14.62 -4.15
C SER A 55 -27.53 -15.46 -5.42
N TRP A 56 -28.12 -14.95 -6.50
CA TRP A 56 -28.08 -15.57 -7.82
C TRP A 56 -26.65 -15.71 -8.35
N TRP A 57 -25.82 -14.67 -8.19
CA TRP A 57 -24.44 -14.68 -8.68
C TRP A 57 -23.61 -15.73 -7.95
N LYS A 58 -23.75 -15.84 -6.61
CA LYS A 58 -23.12 -16.91 -5.82
C LYS A 58 -23.55 -18.29 -6.30
N LYS A 59 -24.86 -18.52 -6.44
CA LYS A 59 -25.40 -19.81 -6.89
C LYS A 59 -24.90 -20.18 -8.29
N ARG A 60 -24.93 -19.23 -9.22
CA ARG A 60 -24.42 -19.39 -10.59
C ARG A 60 -22.93 -19.73 -10.61
N ASN A 61 -22.14 -19.07 -9.77
CA ASN A 61 -20.71 -19.32 -9.68
C ASN A 61 -20.43 -20.69 -9.06
N ASP A 62 -21.14 -21.05 -7.99
CA ASP A 62 -21.04 -22.36 -7.35
C ASP A 62 -21.47 -23.50 -8.30
N GLU A 63 -22.50 -23.31 -9.11
CA GLU A 63 -22.92 -24.27 -10.14
C GLU A 63 -21.90 -24.37 -11.28
N ARG A 64 -21.31 -23.25 -11.70
CA ARG A 64 -20.24 -23.21 -12.72
C ARG A 64 -19.00 -23.98 -12.30
N PHE A 65 -18.71 -24.00 -11.00
CA PHE A 65 -17.53 -24.67 -10.43
C PHE A 65 -17.83 -26.03 -9.78
N LYS A 66 -19.10 -26.39 -9.55
CA LYS A 66 -19.51 -27.71 -9.05
C LYS A 66 -19.08 -28.86 -9.98
N ASN A 67 -19.06 -28.60 -11.28
CA ASN A 67 -18.72 -29.61 -12.29
C ASN A 67 -17.20 -29.69 -12.59
N ASP A 68 -16.39 -28.76 -12.05
CA ASP A 68 -14.95 -28.69 -12.31
C ASP A 68 -14.24 -27.91 -11.18
N PRO A 69 -13.94 -28.57 -10.05
CA PRO A 69 -13.23 -27.94 -8.93
C PRO A 69 -11.80 -27.49 -9.30
N GLU A 70 -11.19 -28.10 -10.32
CA GLU A 70 -9.86 -27.76 -10.82
C GLU A 70 -9.85 -26.38 -11.49
N LYS A 71 -10.92 -26.03 -12.26
CA LYS A 71 -11.08 -24.67 -12.79
C LYS A 71 -11.22 -23.59 -11.72
N LYS A 72 -11.85 -23.88 -10.59
CA LYS A 72 -11.98 -22.91 -9.47
C LYS A 72 -10.61 -22.63 -8.85
N TRP A 73 -9.88 -23.70 -8.52
CA TRP A 73 -8.52 -23.62 -7.98
C TRP A 73 -7.58 -22.87 -8.93
N ASN A 74 -7.62 -23.20 -10.22
CA ASN A 74 -6.81 -22.55 -11.25
C ASN A 74 -7.13 -21.06 -11.41
N HIS A 75 -8.41 -20.67 -11.30
CA HIS A 75 -8.82 -19.27 -11.37
C HIS A 75 -8.33 -18.47 -10.15
N GLU A 76 -8.49 -19.02 -8.94
CA GLU A 76 -7.97 -18.40 -7.72
C GLU A 76 -6.44 -18.30 -7.75
N HIS A 77 -5.73 -19.36 -8.13
CA HIS A 77 -4.28 -19.35 -8.29
C HIS A 77 -3.81 -18.34 -9.35
N ALA A 78 -4.54 -18.20 -10.45
CA ALA A 78 -4.23 -17.20 -11.48
C ALA A 78 -4.40 -15.77 -10.94
N ARG A 79 -5.45 -15.53 -10.14
CA ARG A 79 -5.68 -14.23 -9.48
C ARG A 79 -4.56 -13.90 -8.50
N TRP A 80 -4.17 -14.84 -7.64
CA TRP A 80 -3.06 -14.66 -6.71
C TRP A 80 -1.73 -14.42 -7.41
N ARG A 81 -1.44 -15.18 -8.48
CA ARG A 81 -0.25 -14.94 -9.32
C ARG A 81 -0.27 -13.57 -9.99
N ALA A 82 -1.43 -13.09 -10.47
CA ALA A 82 -1.56 -11.76 -11.05
C ALA A 82 -1.35 -10.66 -10.01
N LEU A 83 -1.88 -10.82 -8.80
CA LEU A 83 -1.67 -9.90 -7.68
C LEU A 83 -0.21 -9.86 -7.25
N LEU A 84 0.46 -11.01 -7.15
CA LEU A 84 1.87 -11.09 -6.83
C LEU A 84 2.72 -10.38 -7.89
N ARG A 85 2.43 -10.59 -9.18
CA ARG A 85 3.11 -9.87 -10.27
C ARG A 85 2.88 -8.37 -10.23
N LYS A 86 1.66 -7.91 -9.89
CA LYS A 86 1.39 -6.48 -9.70
C LYS A 86 2.19 -5.92 -8.52
N LEU A 87 2.29 -6.66 -7.42
CA LEU A 87 3.07 -6.23 -6.27
C LEU A 87 4.57 -6.17 -6.61
N GLN A 88 5.10 -7.19 -7.27
CA GLN A 88 6.48 -7.24 -7.76
C GLN A 88 6.77 -6.11 -8.75
N TYR A 89 5.85 -5.82 -9.68
CA TYR A 89 5.98 -4.68 -10.59
C TYR A 89 6.08 -3.37 -9.82
N LYS A 90 5.23 -3.15 -8.81
CA LYS A 90 5.27 -1.92 -8.02
C LYS A 90 6.51 -1.79 -7.11
N VAL A 91 7.04 -2.92 -6.63
CA VAL A 91 8.35 -2.96 -5.95
C VAL A 91 9.46 -2.57 -6.93
N LYS A 92 9.50 -3.18 -8.12
CA LYS A 92 10.48 -2.86 -9.18
C LYS A 92 10.35 -1.45 -9.73
N ALA A 93 9.14 -0.88 -9.74
CA ALA A 93 8.86 0.50 -10.14
C ALA A 93 9.27 1.52 -9.08
N GLY A 94 9.78 1.09 -7.92
CA GLY A 94 10.25 1.98 -6.85
C GLY A 94 9.13 2.62 -6.01
N GLU A 95 7.85 2.24 -6.22
CA GLU A 95 6.72 2.77 -5.45
C GLU A 95 6.59 2.14 -4.05
N LEU A 96 7.18 0.95 -3.86
CA LEU A 96 7.08 0.16 -2.64
C LEU A 96 8.48 -0.16 -2.12
N ILE A 97 8.87 0.52 -1.05
CA ILE A 97 10.09 0.21 -0.29
C ILE A 97 9.74 -0.85 0.77
N PRO A 98 10.50 -1.94 0.88
CA PRO A 98 10.34 -2.91 1.95
C PRO A 98 10.42 -2.25 3.33
N ARG A 99 9.48 -2.58 4.22
CA ARG A 99 9.45 -2.03 5.58
C ARG A 99 10.74 -2.31 6.35
N GLU A 100 11.29 -3.50 6.19
CA GLU A 100 12.51 -3.95 6.86
C GLU A 100 13.74 -3.10 6.48
N GLU A 101 13.81 -2.70 5.20
CA GLU A 101 14.89 -1.86 4.70
C GLU A 101 14.81 -0.46 5.31
N VAL A 102 13.62 0.15 5.31
CA VAL A 102 13.37 1.44 5.98
C VAL A 102 13.75 1.37 7.46
N GLU A 103 13.29 0.34 8.18
CA GLU A 103 13.61 0.19 9.60
C GLU A 103 15.12 0.04 9.86
N SER A 104 15.82 -0.73 9.03
CA SER A 104 17.27 -0.92 9.15
C SER A 104 18.06 0.37 8.93
N GLU A 105 17.63 1.19 7.97
CA GLU A 105 18.27 2.47 7.68
C GLU A 105 17.99 3.51 8.75
N TRP A 106 16.75 3.58 9.24
CA TRP A 106 16.41 4.45 10.36
C TRP A 106 17.23 4.09 11.61
N LEU A 107 17.41 2.80 11.88
CA LEU A 107 18.28 2.32 12.95
C LEU A 107 19.74 2.72 12.71
N SER A 108 20.23 2.64 11.48
CA SER A 108 21.60 3.06 11.11
C SER A 108 21.80 4.57 11.32
N ILE A 109 20.85 5.39 10.86
CA ILE A 109 20.86 6.84 11.05
C ILE A 109 20.86 7.16 12.55
N LEU A 110 19.93 6.60 13.32
CA LEU A 110 19.83 6.86 14.76
C LEU A 110 21.08 6.42 15.52
N THR A 111 21.66 5.28 15.14
CA THR A 111 22.91 4.79 15.74
C THR A 111 24.09 5.72 15.41
N THR A 112 24.14 6.24 14.19
CA THR A 112 25.15 7.21 13.76
C THR A 112 25.02 8.52 14.53
N VAL A 113 23.80 9.04 14.67
CA VAL A 113 23.49 10.23 15.48
C VAL A 113 23.95 10.04 16.93
N LYS A 114 23.56 8.92 17.55
CA LYS A 114 23.95 8.57 18.92
C LYS A 114 25.47 8.55 19.09
N LYS A 115 26.20 7.88 18.19
CA LYS A 115 27.67 7.81 18.22
C LYS A 115 28.31 9.20 18.08
N LYS A 116 27.84 10.00 17.12
CA LYS A 116 28.34 11.36 16.86
C LYS A 116 28.12 12.29 18.05
N LEU A 117 26.95 12.24 18.70
CA LEU A 117 26.65 13.02 19.91
C LEU A 117 27.50 12.60 21.12
N LEU A 118 27.65 11.29 21.36
CA LEU A 118 28.46 10.80 22.47
C LEU A 118 29.95 11.14 22.32
N ASN A 119 30.45 11.17 21.08
CA ASN A 119 31.84 11.56 20.79
C ASN A 119 32.08 13.07 20.85
N LEU A 120 31.03 13.89 21.00
CA LEU A 120 31.17 15.35 21.06
C LEU A 120 31.92 15.79 22.32
N GLY A 121 31.58 15.23 23.48
CA GLY A 121 32.20 15.60 24.76
C GLY A 121 33.72 15.38 24.79
N PRO A 122 34.23 14.16 24.51
CA PRO A 122 35.66 13.88 24.44
C PRO A 122 36.41 14.72 23.40
N ARG A 123 35.74 15.11 22.31
CA ARG A 123 36.32 15.93 21.24
C ARG A 123 36.43 17.41 21.62
N ILE A 124 35.41 17.94 22.30
CA ILE A 124 35.38 19.33 22.74
C ILE A 124 36.28 19.52 23.96
N ALA A 125 36.28 18.58 24.92
CA ALA A 125 37.02 18.66 26.18
C ALA A 125 38.45 19.25 26.08
N PRO A 126 39.36 18.76 25.20
CA PRO A 126 40.70 19.33 25.06
C PRO A 126 40.74 20.75 24.45
N GLN A 127 39.72 21.13 23.65
CA GLN A 127 39.64 22.45 23.02
C GLN A 127 39.23 23.56 24.00
N VAL A 128 38.58 23.17 25.11
CA VAL A 128 38.05 24.10 26.12
C VAL A 128 39.04 24.40 27.24
N VAL A 129 40.08 23.58 27.41
CA VAL A 129 41.02 23.72 28.52
C VAL A 129 41.76 25.05 28.41
N GLY A 130 41.63 25.89 29.45
CA GLY A 130 42.31 27.17 29.54
C GLY A 130 41.68 28.30 28.70
N GLN A 131 40.46 28.12 28.19
CA GLN A 131 39.74 29.13 27.42
C GLN A 131 38.78 29.95 28.28
N GLU A 132 38.53 31.19 27.86
CA GLU A 132 37.52 32.08 28.44
C GLU A 132 36.10 31.60 28.14
N ILE A 133 35.15 31.82 29.07
CA ILE A 133 33.77 31.28 29.01
C ILE A 133 33.07 31.60 27.67
N HIS A 134 33.28 32.80 27.12
CA HIS A 134 32.67 33.18 25.85
C HIS A 134 33.24 32.38 24.66
N VAL A 135 34.52 31.99 24.73
CA VAL A 135 35.20 31.22 23.68
C VAL A 135 34.72 29.78 23.75
N VAL A 136 34.55 29.24 24.97
CA VAL A 136 33.97 27.93 25.23
C VAL A 136 32.59 27.79 24.58
N GLU A 137 31.71 28.75 24.81
CA GLU A 137 30.35 28.74 24.26
C GLU A 137 30.37 28.74 22.73
N LYS A 138 31.25 29.54 22.13
CA LYS A 138 31.42 29.60 20.67
C LYS A 138 31.91 28.25 20.10
N ILE A 139 32.93 27.64 20.72
CA ILE A 139 33.47 26.34 20.32
C ILE A 139 32.39 25.25 20.38
N ILE A 140 31.60 25.22 21.46
CA ILE A 140 30.51 24.24 21.60
C ILE A 140 29.47 24.44 20.50
N THR A 141 29.06 25.68 20.26
CA THR A 141 28.01 26.01 19.29
C THR A 141 28.45 25.69 17.86
N GLU A 142 29.70 25.98 17.49
CA GLU A 142 30.28 25.64 16.19
C GLU A 142 30.35 24.12 15.99
N ASN A 143 30.87 23.37 16.97
CA ASN A 143 30.95 21.91 16.86
C ASN A 143 29.56 21.25 16.76
N VAL A 144 28.55 21.76 17.47
CA VAL A 144 27.17 21.25 17.34
C VAL A 144 26.62 21.54 15.95
N ARG A 145 26.83 22.74 15.40
CA ARG A 145 26.39 23.09 14.04
C ARG A 145 27.09 22.24 12.99
N ASP A 146 28.39 22.02 13.11
CA ASP A 146 29.15 21.15 12.21
C ASP A 146 28.63 19.71 12.25
N LEU A 147 28.27 19.22 13.45
CA LEU A 147 27.69 17.90 13.61
C LEU A 147 26.33 17.79 12.90
N LEU A 148 25.46 18.79 13.07
CA LEU A 148 24.15 18.84 12.44
C LEU A 148 24.27 18.94 10.91
N ASN A 149 25.17 19.77 10.41
CA ASN A 149 25.45 19.90 8.98
C ASN A 149 26.04 18.60 8.38
N ALA A 150 26.86 17.87 9.14
CA ALA A 150 27.34 16.57 8.71
C ALA A 150 26.22 15.52 8.66
N MET A 151 25.18 15.64 9.50
CA MET A 151 24.03 14.72 9.47
C MET A 151 23.09 14.99 8.28
N THR A 152 22.96 16.25 7.84
CA THR A 152 22.16 16.58 6.65
C THR A 152 22.85 16.20 5.35
N LEU A 153 24.18 16.36 5.24
CA LEU A 153 24.92 15.89 4.05
C LEU A 153 24.93 14.35 3.92
N ASP A 154 24.97 13.62 5.05
CA ASP A 154 24.97 12.16 5.04
C ASP A 154 23.61 11.59 4.58
N SER A 155 22.49 12.29 4.79
CA SER A 155 21.18 11.88 4.25
C SER A 155 21.09 12.05 2.73
N ASP A 156 21.69 13.11 2.19
CA ASP A 156 21.66 13.40 0.75
C ASP A 156 22.51 12.39 -0.05
N LYS A 157 23.67 12.01 0.49
CA LYS A 157 24.53 10.98 -0.11
C LYS A 157 23.88 9.60 -0.11
N ASN A 158 23.15 9.25 0.95
CA ASN A 158 22.41 7.99 1.01
C ASN A 158 21.23 7.98 0.01
N THR A 159 20.62 9.13 -0.24
CA THR A 159 19.57 9.28 -1.27
C THR A 159 20.16 9.14 -2.68
N ALA A 160 21.29 9.79 -2.97
CA ALA A 160 21.98 9.69 -4.26
C ALA A 160 22.55 8.29 -4.54
N ALA A 161 23.06 7.58 -3.51
CA ALA A 161 23.55 6.22 -3.67
C ALA A 161 22.45 5.24 -4.09
N LYS A 162 21.21 5.43 -3.61
CA LYS A 162 20.06 4.60 -3.95
C LYS A 162 19.54 4.80 -5.37
N GLU A 163 19.61 6.03 -5.88
CA GLU A 163 19.25 6.32 -7.28
C GLU A 163 20.21 5.61 -8.25
N ILE A 164 21.48 5.42 -7.86
CA ILE A 164 22.49 4.76 -8.68
C ILE A 164 22.33 3.23 -8.64
N THR A 165 22.06 2.63 -7.48
CA THR A 165 21.84 1.17 -7.36
C THR A 165 20.56 0.73 -8.07
N ASN A 166 19.46 1.48 -7.94
CA ASN A 166 18.21 1.16 -8.62
C ASN A 166 18.32 1.25 -10.15
N ASN A 167 19.13 2.17 -10.68
CA ASN A 167 19.36 2.29 -12.12
C ASN A 167 20.29 1.19 -12.68
N THR A 168 21.19 0.65 -11.86
CA THR A 168 22.13 -0.40 -12.29
C THR A 168 21.42 -1.75 -12.42
N GLU A 169 20.54 -2.11 -11.49
CA GLU A 169 19.77 -3.36 -11.56
C GLU A 169 18.76 -3.39 -12.73
N GLN A 170 18.25 -2.22 -13.16
CA GLN A 170 17.39 -2.14 -14.35
C GLN A 170 18.16 -2.28 -15.68
N SER A 171 19.49 -2.11 -15.68
CA SER A 171 20.32 -2.26 -16.88
C SER A 171 20.81 -3.70 -17.11
N GLU A 172 20.88 -4.54 -16.08
CA GLU A 172 21.32 -5.94 -16.21
C GLU A 172 20.19 -6.90 -16.62
N GLU A 173 18.91 -6.58 -16.34
CA GLU A 173 17.75 -7.42 -16.71
C GLU A 173 17.28 -7.21 -18.17
N GLN A 174 17.98 -6.40 -18.97
CA GLN A 174 17.66 -6.08 -20.37
C GLN A 174 18.69 -6.53 -21.42
N THR A 175 19.67 -7.36 -21.06
CA THR A 175 20.61 -7.91 -22.06
C THR A 175 20.13 -9.30 -22.54
N PRO A 176 20.01 -9.56 -23.87
CA PRO A 176 19.26 -10.71 -24.42
C PRO A 176 19.82 -12.09 -24.09
#